data_AF-A0A538S4T7-F1
#
_entry.id   AF-A0A538S4T7-F1
#
_cell.length_a   1.000
_cell.length_b   1.000
_cell.length_c   1.000
_cell.angle_alpha   90.00
_cell.angle_beta   90.00
_cell.angle_gamma   90.00
#
_symmetry.space_group_name_H-M   'P 1'
#
loop_
_entity.id
_entity.type
_entity.pdbx_description
1 polymer ?
#
loop_
_entity_poly.entity_id
_entity_poly.type
_entity_poly.pdbx_seq_one_letter_code
_entity_poly.pdbx_strand_id
1 'polypeptide(L)'
;MSTTAPHPDPFPILELVEAFRCSKIMFAALALGVFDRLAGEPASVDELAADLKVQPDALARLLDACAHLGLLWRKGERYAVTPVARAYLCRESPRRLTG
;
A
#
# COMPACT_ATOMS: atom_id res chain seq x y z
N MET A 1 -11.95 -45.75 21.03
CA MET A 1 -10.76 -44.87 20.93
C MET A 1 -10.89 -44.12 19.62
N SER A 2 -11.31 -42.86 19.65
CA SER A 2 -11.45 -42.05 18.43
C SER A 2 -10.12 -41.35 18.16
N THR A 3 -9.43 -41.75 17.10
CA THR A 3 -8.17 -41.17 16.67
C THR A 3 -8.45 -39.87 15.92
N THR A 4 -8.18 -38.72 16.54
CA THR A 4 -8.21 -37.43 15.85
C THR A 4 -7.03 -37.37 14.88
N ALA A 5 -7.30 -37.40 13.57
CA ALA A 5 -6.27 -37.19 12.56
C ALA A 5 -5.63 -35.79 12.75
N PRO A 6 -4.32 -35.64 12.51
CA PRO A 6 -3.66 -34.33 12.65
C PRO A 6 -4.29 -33.31 11.71
N HIS A 7 -4.55 -32.10 12.22
CA HIS A 7 -5.09 -31.01 11.42
C HIS A 7 -4.07 -30.56 10.36
N PRO A 8 -4.48 -30.30 9.12
CA PRO A 8 -3.60 -29.76 8.09
C PRO A 8 -3.13 -28.35 8.46
N ASP A 9 -1.90 -28.01 8.10
CA ASP A 9 -1.31 -26.69 8.31
C ASP A 9 -2.00 -25.64 7.41
N PRO A 10 -2.59 -24.57 7.97
CA PRO A 10 -3.24 -23.52 7.19
C PRO A 10 -2.26 -22.55 6.50
N PHE A 11 -0.95 -22.61 6.80
CA PHE A 11 0.03 -21.60 6.38
C PHE A 11 0.01 -21.27 4.87
N PRO A 12 -0.04 -22.24 3.93
CA PRO A 12 -0.05 -21.91 2.50
C PRO A 12 -1.27 -21.08 2.07
N ILE A 13 -2.43 -21.31 2.71
CA ILE A 13 -3.65 -20.54 2.41
C ILE A 13 -3.54 -19.13 3.01
N LEU A 14 -3.02 -19.01 4.23
CA LEU A 14 -2.82 -17.71 4.88
C LEU A 14 -1.82 -16.84 4.12
N GLU A 15 -0.75 -17.43 3.56
CA GLU A 15 0.23 -16.75 2.73
C GLU A 15 -0.42 -16.16 1.46
N LEU A 16 -1.26 -16.93 0.77
CA LEU A 16 -1.99 -16.46 -0.41
C LEU A 16 -2.99 -15.34 -0.07
N VAL A 17 -3.71 -15.48 1.04
CA VAL A 17 -4.65 -14.45 1.53
C VAL A 17 -3.90 -13.15 1.81
N GLU A 18 -2.75 -13.22 2.46
CA GLU A 18 -1.95 -12.04 2.78
C GLU A 18 -1.35 -11.39 1.53
N ALA A 19 -0.79 -12.20 0.60
CA ALA A 19 -0.30 -11.71 -0.68
C ALA A 19 -1.38 -10.95 -1.48
N PHE A 20 -2.63 -11.45 -1.46
CA PHE A 20 -3.76 -10.77 -2.08
C PHE A 20 -4.08 -9.44 -1.40
N ARG A 21 -4.10 -9.38 -0.06
CA ARG A 21 -4.33 -8.14 0.69
C ARG A 21 -3.27 -7.08 0.41
N CYS A 22 -1.98 -7.45 0.44
CA CYS A 22 -0.87 -6.58 0.09
C CYS A 22 -1.02 -6.02 -1.33
N SER A 23 -1.39 -6.86 -2.28
CA SER A 23 -1.66 -6.44 -3.66
C SER A 23 -2.82 -5.43 -3.72
N LYS A 24 -3.91 -5.65 -2.99
CA LYS A 24 -5.06 -4.73 -2.95
C LYS A 24 -4.71 -3.37 -2.35
N ILE A 25 -3.86 -3.32 -1.32
CA ILE A 25 -3.35 -2.06 -0.75
C ILE A 25 -2.58 -1.28 -1.82
N MET A 26 -1.61 -1.92 -2.48
CA MET A 26 -0.82 -1.30 -3.55
C MET A 26 -1.71 -0.76 -4.67
N PHE A 27 -2.64 -1.58 -5.19
CA PHE A 27 -3.52 -1.17 -6.28
C PHE A 27 -4.51 -0.07 -5.87
N ALA A 28 -5.00 -0.06 -4.64
CA ALA A 28 -5.87 1.01 -4.15
C ALA A 28 -5.13 2.36 -4.11
N ALA A 29 -3.91 2.40 -3.56
CA ALA A 29 -3.09 3.60 -3.55
C ALA A 29 -2.71 4.08 -4.96
N LEU A 30 -2.44 3.13 -5.88
CA LEU A 30 -2.15 3.44 -7.28
C LEU A 30 -3.37 4.00 -8.02
N ALA A 31 -4.56 3.42 -7.81
CA ALA A 31 -5.81 3.88 -8.41
C ALA A 31 -6.20 5.29 -7.92
N LEU A 32 -5.94 5.59 -6.63
CA LEU A 32 -6.16 6.90 -6.05
C LEU A 32 -5.10 7.94 -6.44
N GLY A 33 -4.00 7.54 -7.11
CA GLY A 33 -2.93 8.45 -7.51
C GLY A 33 -2.02 8.90 -6.36
N VAL A 34 -2.00 8.17 -5.24
CA VAL A 34 -1.18 8.51 -4.07
C VAL A 34 0.30 8.62 -4.41
N PHE A 35 0.84 7.64 -5.15
CA PHE A 35 2.26 7.61 -5.51
C PHE A 35 2.64 8.77 -6.43
N ASP A 36 1.78 9.12 -7.38
CA ASP A 36 2.00 10.24 -8.29
C ASP A 36 1.98 11.56 -7.51
N ARG A 37 1.02 11.74 -6.59
CA ARG A 37 0.93 12.93 -5.75
C ARG A 37 2.16 13.11 -4.84
N LEU A 38 2.63 12.03 -4.24
CA LEU A 38 3.82 12.02 -3.37
C LEU A 38 5.15 12.00 -4.14
N ALA A 39 5.12 11.79 -5.46
CA ALA A 39 6.31 11.89 -6.29
C ALA A 39 6.80 13.34 -6.41
N GLY A 40 5.89 14.32 -6.38
CA GLY A 40 6.24 15.74 -6.34
C GLY A 40 6.91 16.11 -5.01
N GLU A 41 6.16 15.97 -3.92
CA GLU A 41 6.61 16.37 -2.58
C GLU A 41 5.96 15.54 -1.46
N PRO A 42 6.60 15.43 -0.28
CA PRO A 42 6.00 14.82 0.89
C PRO A 42 4.79 15.61 1.43
N ALA A 43 3.70 14.92 1.76
CA ALA A 43 2.45 15.53 2.18
C ALA A 43 1.85 14.88 3.43
N SER A 44 1.04 15.62 4.18
CA SER A 44 0.22 15.09 5.27
C SER A 44 -1.03 14.37 4.76
N VAL A 45 -1.71 13.64 5.64
CA VAL A 45 -3.00 13.00 5.29
C VAL A 45 -4.02 14.03 4.82
N ASP A 46 -4.13 15.16 5.50
CA ASP A 46 -5.12 16.20 5.18
C ASP A 46 -4.84 16.86 3.82
N GLU A 47 -3.56 17.16 3.54
CA GLU A 47 -3.12 17.69 2.25
C GLU A 47 -3.46 16.70 1.12
N LEU A 48 -3.10 15.42 1.28
CA LEU A 48 -3.41 14.38 0.31
C LEU A 48 -4.92 14.14 0.16
N ALA A 49 -5.68 14.14 1.25
CA ALA A 49 -7.11 13.90 1.23
C ALA A 49 -7.84 15.01 0.48
N ALA A 50 -7.42 16.27 0.67
CA ALA A 50 -7.94 17.41 -0.07
C ALA A 50 -7.62 17.32 -1.56
N ASP A 51 -6.37 17.01 -1.91
CA ASP A 51 -5.91 16.94 -3.30
C ASP A 51 -6.56 15.76 -4.07
N LEU A 52 -6.66 14.60 -3.42
CA LEU A 52 -7.23 13.38 -3.99
C LEU A 52 -8.75 13.30 -3.84
N LYS A 53 -9.38 14.23 -3.12
CA LYS A 53 -10.83 14.30 -2.84
C LYS A 53 -11.37 13.02 -2.20
N VAL A 54 -10.69 12.53 -1.17
CA VAL A 54 -11.05 11.31 -0.41
C VAL A 54 -11.23 11.59 1.08
N GLN A 55 -11.83 10.64 1.80
CA GLN A 55 -12.01 10.74 3.24
C GLN A 55 -10.67 10.57 3.99
N PRO A 56 -10.26 11.51 4.86
CA PRO A 56 -8.95 11.48 5.54
C PRO A 56 -8.70 10.21 6.34
N ASP A 57 -9.67 9.74 7.12
CA ASP A 57 -9.49 8.55 7.98
C ASP A 57 -9.24 7.27 7.17
N ALA A 58 -9.95 7.11 6.06
CA ALA A 58 -9.76 5.98 5.16
C ALA A 58 -8.40 6.05 4.46
N LEU A 59 -8.00 7.26 4.05
CA LEU A 59 -6.71 7.50 3.44
C LEU A 59 -5.56 7.24 4.41
N ALA A 60 -5.66 7.71 5.66
CA ALA A 60 -4.64 7.48 6.68
C ALA A 60 -4.31 5.99 6.84
N ARG A 61 -5.34 5.14 6.93
CA ARG A 61 -5.20 3.68 7.02
C ARG A 61 -4.52 3.09 5.79
N LEU A 62 -4.83 3.59 4.59
CA LEU A 62 -4.19 3.15 3.36
C LEU A 62 -2.71 3.58 3.30
N LEU A 63 -2.39 4.80 3.72
CA LEU A 63 -1.03 5.32 3.76
C LEU A 63 -0.16 4.57 4.78
N ASP A 64 -0.69 4.29 5.97
CA ASP A 64 -0.02 3.48 6.98
C ASP A 64 0.22 2.06 6.48
N ALA A 65 -0.76 1.44 5.80
CA ALA A 65 -0.57 0.15 5.17
C ALA A 65 0.52 0.18 4.10
N CYS A 66 0.54 1.21 3.24
CA CYS A 66 1.60 1.38 2.24
C CYS A 66 2.98 1.61 2.87
N ALA A 67 3.05 2.31 4.00
CA ALA A 67 4.29 2.48 4.76
C ALA A 67 4.77 1.15 5.36
N HIS A 68 3.87 0.34 5.90
CA HIS A 68 4.18 -1.01 6.38
C HIS A 68 4.72 -1.93 5.27
N LEU A 69 4.20 -1.78 4.04
CA LEU A 69 4.70 -2.50 2.86
C LEU A 69 6.02 -1.92 2.29
N GLY A 70 6.57 -0.85 2.87
CA GLY A 70 7.79 -0.20 2.36
C GLY A 70 7.60 0.59 1.05
N LEU A 71 6.35 0.86 0.67
CA LEU A 71 6.02 1.65 -0.52
C LEU A 71 6.04 3.15 -0.23
N LEU A 72 5.78 3.54 1.02
CA LEU A 72 5.91 4.90 1.51
C LEU A 72 6.87 4.95 2.71
N TRP A 73 7.47 6.11 2.92
CA TRP A 73 8.07 6.50 4.20
C TRP A 73 7.13 7.40 4.96
N ARG A 74 7.03 7.21 6.28
CA ARG A 74 6.36 8.13 7.20
C ARG A 74 7.40 8.84 8.05
N LYS A 75 7.39 10.18 8.07
CA LYS A 75 8.24 11.03 8.90
C LYS A 75 7.36 11.98 9.69
N GLY A 76 7.05 11.60 10.94
CA GLY A 76 6.03 12.29 11.74
C GLY A 76 4.67 12.22 11.04
N GLU A 77 4.12 13.39 10.73
CA GLU A 77 2.79 13.54 10.11
C GLU A 77 2.83 13.61 8.57
N ARG A 78 4.00 13.42 7.94
CA ARG A 78 4.15 13.47 6.48
C ARG A 78 4.55 12.12 5.88
N TYR A 79 4.04 11.84 4.70
CA TYR A 79 4.36 10.66 3.89
C TYR A 79 5.19 11.06 2.67
N ALA A 80 6.09 10.18 2.24
CA ALA A 80 6.88 10.34 1.03
C ALA A 80 6.97 9.01 0.27
N VAL A 81 7.06 9.06 -1.07
CA VAL A 81 7.25 7.85 -1.87
C VAL A 81 8.67 7.28 -1.68
N THR A 82 8.81 5.96 -1.55
CA THR A 82 10.13 5.31 -1.51
C THR A 82 10.77 5.24 -2.91
N PRO A 83 12.09 5.04 -3.04
CA PRO A 83 12.74 4.91 -4.34
C PRO A 83 12.16 3.78 -5.21
N VAL A 84 11.78 2.66 -4.60
CA VAL A 84 11.17 1.53 -5.31
C VAL A 84 9.78 1.88 -5.83
N ALA A 85 8.92 2.49 -5.00
CA ALA A 85 7.59 2.92 -5.43
C ALA A 85 7.67 4.04 -6.48
N ARG A 86 8.64 4.96 -6.37
CA ARG A 86 8.88 6.00 -7.37
C ARG A 86 9.26 5.40 -8.73
N ALA A 87 10.15 4.41 -8.74
CA ALA A 87 10.61 3.78 -9.97
C ALA A 87 9.52 2.95 -10.65
N TYR A 88 8.70 2.22 -9.88
CA TYR A 88 7.82 1.20 -10.46
C TYR A 88 6.33 1.53 -10.40
N LEU A 89 5.88 2.50 -9.59
CA LEU A 89 4.45 2.80 -9.38
C LEU A 89 4.04 4.21 -9.84
N CYS A 90 4.97 5.14 -10.07
CA CYS A 90 4.66 6.48 -10.58
C CYS A 90 4.46 6.48 -12.10
N ARG A 91 3.52 7.29 -12.61
CA ARG A 91 3.11 7.36 -14.03
C ARG A 91 4.20 7.84 -14.96
N GLU A 92 4.96 8.83 -14.51
CA GLU A 92 6.01 9.45 -15.30
C GLU A 92 7.31 8.64 -15.34
N SER A 93 7.42 7.58 -14.54
CA SER A 93 8.61 6.73 -14.54
C SER A 93 8.66 5.86 -15.79
N PRO A 94 9.78 5.85 -16.55
CA PRO A 94 9.96 4.95 -17.69
C PRO A 94 10.08 3.47 -17.26
N ARG A 95 10.22 3.19 -15.96
CA ARG A 95 10.31 1.85 -15.39
C ARG A 95 8.99 1.37 -14.78
N ARG A 96 7.91 2.13 -14.92
CA ARG A 96 6.61 1.80 -14.34
C ARG A 96 6.20 0.36 -14.69
N LEU A 97 5.80 -0.39 -13.66
CA LEU A 97 5.20 -1.72 -13.81
C LEU A 97 3.68 -1.57 -13.70
N THR A 98 2.98 -1.95 -14.76
CA THR A 98 1.52 -2.08 -14.75
C THR A 98 1.18 -3.56 -14.91
N GLY A 99 0.52 -4.12 -13.89
CA GLY A 99 -0.08 -5.45 -13.92
C GLY A 99 -1.53 -5.42 -14.37
#